data_AF-A0A257AU38-F1
#
_entry.id   AF-A0A257AU38-F1
#
_cell.length_a   1.000
_cell.length_b   1.000
_cell.length_c   1.000
_cell.angle_alpha   90.00
_cell.angle_beta   90.00
_cell.angle_gamma   90.00
#
_symmetry.space_group_name_H-M   'P 1'
#
loop_
_entity.id
_entity.type
_entity.pdbx_description
1 polymer ?
#
loop_
_entity_poly.entity_id
_entity_poly.type
_entity_poly.pdbx_seq_one_letter_code
_entity_poly.pdbx_strand_id
1 'polypeptide(L)'
;MIINGGAIVAAEAHARATGALRFPLLVLDGSGRFADALAAAYHAGTSDDARIRAILEQGTVFVRSVYEDPAALRRWLEEFFGLPR
;
A
#
# COMPACT_ATOMS: atom_id res chain seq x y z
N MET A 1 -1.68 -4.70 5.69
CA MET A 1 -3.06 -4.27 5.33
C MET A 1 -3.12 -4.08 3.82
N ILE A 2 -4.17 -4.56 3.15
CA ILE A 2 -4.36 -4.35 1.71
C ILE A 2 -5.21 -3.09 1.50
N ILE A 3 -4.73 -2.20 0.64
CA ILE A 3 -5.43 -0.97 0.29
C ILE A 3 -6.03 -1.16 -1.09
N ASN A 4 -7.33 -1.46 -1.12
CA ASN A 4 -8.18 -1.28 -2.29
C ASN A 4 -8.79 0.13 -2.22
N GLY A 5 -9.15 0.74 -3.35
CA GLY A 5 -9.50 2.17 -3.47
C GLY A 5 -10.61 2.79 -2.58
N GLY A 6 -11.11 2.15 -1.53
CA GLY A 6 -12.14 2.74 -0.65
C GLY A 6 -11.68 4.00 0.09
N ALA A 7 -12.55 5.02 0.19
CA ALA A 7 -12.27 6.26 0.94
C ALA A 7 -12.11 6.02 2.46
N ILE A 8 -12.76 4.97 2.98
CA ILE A 8 -12.66 4.53 4.39
C ILE A 8 -11.24 4.04 4.71
N VAL A 9 -10.51 3.58 3.70
CA VAL A 9 -9.20 2.94 3.85
C VAL A 9 -8.09 3.96 4.16
N ALA A 10 -8.26 5.24 3.80
CA ALA A 10 -7.22 6.26 3.97
C ALA A 10 -6.88 6.56 5.44
N ALA A 11 -7.90 6.66 6.31
CA ALA A 11 -7.69 6.92 7.73
C ALA A 11 -7.05 5.72 8.44
N GLU A 12 -7.49 4.50 8.09
CA GLU A 12 -6.91 3.28 8.62
C GLU A 12 -5.47 3.08 8.13
N ALA A 13 -5.21 3.27 6.83
CA ALA A 13 -3.87 3.21 6.25
C ALA A 13 -2.90 4.17 6.95
N HIS A 14 -3.32 5.42 7.18
CA HIS A 14 -2.53 6.38 7.94
C HIS A 14 -2.27 5.89 9.37
N ALA A 15 -3.30 5.47 10.10
CA ALA A 15 -3.15 4.96 11.47
C ALA A 15 -2.22 3.73 11.56
N ARG A 16 -2.24 2.85 10.54
CA ARG A 16 -1.37 1.67 10.47
C ARG A 16 0.05 1.98 9.97
N ALA A 17 0.26 3.08 9.27
CA ALA A 17 1.59 3.54 8.87
C ALA A 17 2.30 4.30 9.99
N THR A 18 1.58 5.18 10.70
CA THR A 18 2.17 6.15 11.65
C THR A 18 1.93 5.81 13.11
N GLY A 19 1.02 4.87 13.41
CA GLY A 19 0.64 4.52 14.79
C GLY A 19 1.60 3.59 15.52
N ALA A 20 1.25 3.25 16.77
CA ALA A 20 2.05 2.34 17.61
C ALA A 20 2.08 0.90 17.08
N LEU A 21 0.99 0.45 16.45
CA LEU A 21 0.90 -0.86 15.79
C LEU A 21 1.09 -0.68 14.29
N ARG A 22 2.36 -0.66 13.86
CA ARG A 22 2.72 -0.49 12.46
C ARG A 22 2.57 -1.79 11.70
N PHE A 23 1.93 -1.72 10.53
CA PHE A 23 1.82 -2.84 9.61
C PHE A 23 2.28 -2.43 8.22
N PRO A 24 2.96 -3.33 7.49
CA PRO A 24 3.22 -3.12 6.07
C PRO A 24 1.93 -2.90 5.30
N LEU A 25 1.94 -1.90 4.42
CA LEU A 25 0.84 -1.57 3.53
C LEU A 25 1.11 -2.15 2.14
N LEU A 26 0.17 -2.94 1.63
CA LEU A 26 0.16 -3.40 0.25
C LEU A 26 -0.90 -2.60 -0.52
N VAL A 27 -0.47 -1.76 -1.44
CA VAL A 27 -1.30 -0.92 -2.28
C VAL A 27 -1.49 -1.60 -3.62
N LEU A 28 -2.74 -1.73 -4.05
CA LEU A 28 -3.09 -2.25 -5.37
C LEU A 28 -3.36 -1.09 -6.33
N ASP A 29 -2.37 -0.78 -7.16
CA ASP A 29 -2.43 0.22 -8.21
C ASP A 29 -3.39 -0.19 -9.33
N GLY A 30 -4.28 0.70 -9.72
CA GLY A 30 -5.41 0.46 -10.62
C GLY A 30 -6.69 0.01 -9.91
N SER A 31 -6.70 -0.04 -8.57
CA SER A 31 -7.91 -0.31 -7.79
C SER A 31 -8.75 0.94 -7.49
N GLY A 32 -8.28 2.12 -7.88
CA GLY A 32 -9.03 3.37 -7.83
C GLY A 32 -8.67 4.29 -6.65
N ARG A 33 -9.07 5.57 -6.80
CA ARG A 33 -9.17 6.57 -5.72
C ARG A 33 -7.88 6.71 -4.89
N PHE A 34 -7.92 6.31 -3.62
CA PHE A 34 -6.81 6.49 -2.68
C PHE A 34 -5.63 5.56 -2.98
N ALA A 35 -5.90 4.34 -3.46
CA ALA A 35 -4.86 3.39 -3.79
C ALA A 35 -4.00 3.92 -4.95
N ASP A 36 -4.64 4.41 -6.01
CA ASP A 36 -3.94 5.00 -7.15
C ASP A 36 -3.20 6.29 -6.77
N ALA A 37 -3.80 7.14 -5.92
CA ALA A 37 -3.13 8.34 -5.43
C ALA A 37 -1.89 8.03 -4.58
N LEU A 38 -1.96 7.02 -3.72
CA LEU A 38 -0.82 6.56 -2.92
C LEU A 38 0.23 5.85 -3.78
N ALA A 39 -0.17 5.06 -4.78
CA ALA A 39 0.74 4.45 -5.74
C ALA A 39 1.48 5.51 -6.57
N ALA A 40 0.77 6.50 -7.11
CA ALA A 40 1.36 7.61 -7.84
C ALA A 40 2.36 8.38 -6.97
N ALA A 41 2.00 8.68 -5.72
CA ALA A 41 2.88 9.36 -4.78
C ALA A 41 4.10 8.52 -4.38
N TYR A 42 3.94 7.20 -4.22
CA TYR A 42 5.03 6.28 -3.95
C TYR A 42 6.05 6.29 -5.11
N HIS A 43 5.57 6.23 -6.35
CA HIS A 43 6.44 6.30 -7.53
C HIS A 43 7.10 7.68 -7.70
N ALA A 44 6.40 8.76 -7.37
CA ALA A 44 6.93 10.12 -7.40
C ALA A 44 7.88 10.42 -6.21
N GLY A 45 7.84 9.61 -5.15
CA GLY A 45 8.56 9.84 -3.90
C GLY A 45 8.01 10.98 -3.05
N THR A 46 6.86 11.56 -3.40
CA THR A 46 6.27 12.71 -2.69
C THR A 46 4.77 12.86 -2.95
N SER A 47 4.10 13.66 -2.11
CA SER A 47 2.70 14.06 -2.27
C SER A 47 2.42 15.41 -1.61
N ASP A 48 1.48 16.18 -2.17
CA ASP A 48 0.94 17.39 -1.55
C ASP A 48 -0.09 17.06 -0.45
N ASP A 49 -0.66 15.85 -0.45
CA ASP A 49 -1.53 15.39 0.63
C ASP A 49 -0.67 15.02 1.86
N ALA A 50 -0.84 15.77 2.95
CA ALA A 50 -0.10 15.57 4.18
C ALA A 50 -0.25 14.14 4.76
N ARG A 51 -1.40 13.49 4.56
CA ARG A 51 -1.61 12.11 5.02
C ARG A 51 -0.82 11.12 4.16
N ILE A 52 -0.84 11.28 2.84
CA ILE A 52 -0.06 10.42 1.93
C ILE A 52 1.42 10.60 2.22
N ARG A 53 1.88 11.83 2.39
CA ARG A 53 3.28 12.13 2.74
C ARG A 53 3.71 11.44 4.04
N ALA A 54 2.91 11.55 5.10
CA ALA A 54 3.19 10.88 6.37
C ALA A 54 3.25 9.34 6.23
N ILE A 55 2.38 8.75 5.38
CA ILE A 55 2.43 7.31 5.07
C ILE A 55 3.74 6.94 4.37
N LEU A 56 4.18 7.72 3.38
CA LEU A 56 5.42 7.46 2.65
C LEU A 56 6.67 7.62 3.52
N GLU A 57 6.68 8.60 4.43
CA GLU A 57 7.82 8.89 5.30
C GLU A 57 7.99 7.86 6.44
N GLN A 58 6.89 7.33 6.97
CA GLN A 58 6.90 6.54 8.20
C GLN A 58 6.51 5.08 8.02
N GLY A 59 5.75 4.78 6.97
CA GLY A 59 5.20 3.46 6.70
C GLY A 59 6.10 2.62 5.79
N THR A 60 5.98 1.30 5.92
CA THR A 60 6.51 0.36 4.92
C THR A 60 5.43 0.14 3.85
N VAL A 61 5.62 0.72 2.67
CA VAL A 61 4.67 0.66 1.56
C VAL A 61 5.21 -0.22 0.43
N PHE A 62 4.37 -1.15 -0.02
CA PHE A 62 4.57 -1.96 -1.20
C PHE A 62 3.46 -1.65 -2.20
N VAL A 63 3.82 -1.42 -3.45
CA VAL A 63 2.86 -1.16 -4.54
C VAL A 63 2.91 -2.31 -5.53
N ARG A 64 1.74 -2.85 -5.90
CA ARG A 64 1.57 -3.87 -6.94
C ARG A 64 0.39 -3.50 -7.83
N SER A 65 0.40 -3.92 -9.09
CA SER A 65 -0.69 -3.62 -10.02
C SER A 65 -1.83 -4.62 -9.88
N VAL A 66 -3.08 -4.18 -10.02
CA VAL A 66 -4.25 -5.07 -10.15
C VAL A 66 -4.24 -5.88 -11.44
N TYR A 67 -3.46 -5.47 -12.44
CA TYR A 67 -3.31 -6.17 -13.72
C TYR A 67 -2.19 -7.20 -13.70
N GLU A 68 -1.49 -7.35 -12.57
CA GLU A 68 -0.46 -8.35 -12.42
C GLU A 68 -1.07 -9.76 -12.40
N ASP A 69 -0.35 -10.74 -12.95
CA ASP A 69 -0.75 -12.14 -12.90
C ASP A 69 -1.00 -12.58 -11.44
N PRO A 70 -2.18 -13.17 -11.11
CA PRO A 70 -2.49 -13.61 -9.76
C PRO A 70 -1.45 -14.56 -9.16
N ALA A 71 -0.80 -15.40 -9.99
CA ALA A 71 0.26 -16.28 -9.51
C ALA A 71 1.52 -15.50 -9.11
N ALA A 72 1.82 -14.39 -9.79
CA ALA A 72 2.92 -13.51 -9.42
C ALA A 72 2.67 -12.80 -8.08
N LEU A 73 1.45 -12.29 -7.86
CA LEU A 73 1.06 -11.71 -6.57
C LEU A 73 1.16 -12.73 -5.44
N ARG A 74 0.69 -13.96 -5.69
CA ARG A 74 0.77 -15.06 -4.71
C ARG A 74 2.23 -15.37 -4.33
N ARG A 75 3.12 -15.55 -5.31
CA ARG A 75 4.55 -15.81 -5.04
C ARG A 75 5.16 -14.69 -4.21
N TRP A 76 4.85 -13.44 -4.54
CA TRP A 76 5.33 -12.30 -3.78
C TRP A 76 4.83 -12.31 -2.33
N LEU A 77 3.57 -12.66 -2.10
CA LEU A 77 3.02 -12.81 -0.74
C LEU A 77 3.72 -13.94 0.03
N GLU A 78 3.96 -15.08 -0.61
CA GLU A 78 4.69 -16.21 -0.02
C GLU A 78 6.12 -15.81 0.38
N GLU A 79 6.84 -15.11 -0.51
CA GLU A 79 8.17 -14.59 -0.25
C GLU A 79 8.17 -13.54 0.88
N PHE A 80 7.19 -12.62 0.86
CA PHE A 80 7.07 -11.55 1.85
C PHE A 80 6.82 -12.08 3.27
N PHE A 81 5.98 -13.10 3.41
CA PHE A 81 5.66 -13.71 4.71
C PHE A 81 6.58 -14.87 5.09
N GLY A 82 7.52 -15.26 4.22
CA GLY A 82 8.39 -16.42 4.44
C GLY A 82 7.61 -17.74 4.54
N LEU A 83 6.48 -17.85 3.83
CA LEU A 83 5.65 -19.06 3.86
C LEU A 83 6.31 -20.17 3.02
N PRO A 84 6.34 -21.42 3.51
CA PRO A 84 6.84 -22.55 2.72
C PRO A 84 5.95 -22.78 1.49
N ARG A 85 6.58 -23.13 0.36
CA ARG A 85 5.93 -23.46 -0.91
C ARG A 85 5.05 -24.70 -0.83
#